data_AF-A0A432ER47-F1
#
_entry.id   AF-A0A432ER47-F1
#
_cell.length_a   1.000
_cell.length_b   1.000
_cell.length_c   1.000
_cell.angle_alpha   90.00
_cell.angle_beta   90.00
_cell.angle_gamma   90.00
#
_symmetry.space_group_name_H-M   'P 1'
#
loop_
_entity.id
_entity.type
_entity.pdbx_description
1 polymer ?
#
loop_
_entity_poly.entity_id
_entity_poly.type
_entity_poly.pdbx_seq_one_letter_code
_entity_poly.pdbx_strand_id
1 'polypeptide(L)'
;MISFPLLQKNDLLMNLSQNGKDYNRLLLGDDALELLKELRILVVGLGGLGSFVTTELVRLGAKNLILVDNDRVSVSNLNRQILYDRSDVGKSKALVASKKLKKIDPSV
;
A
#
# COMPACT_ATOMS: atom_id res chain seq x y z
N MET A 1 -4.52 4.14 -21.71
CA MET A 1 -5.15 2.88 -21.30
C MET A 1 -4.00 1.93 -20.98
N ILE A 2 -3.68 1.72 -19.71
CA ILE A 2 -2.58 0.82 -19.32
C ILE A 2 -3.12 -0.61 -19.48
N SER A 3 -2.61 -1.33 -20.47
CA SER A 3 -2.98 -2.73 -20.72
C SER A 3 -2.21 -3.61 -19.76
N PHE A 4 -2.91 -4.30 -18.85
CA PHE A 4 -2.32 -5.39 -18.08
C PHE A 4 -2.31 -6.65 -18.96
N PRO A 5 -1.16 -7.31 -19.18
CA PRO A 5 -1.13 -8.56 -19.90
C PRO A 5 -1.88 -9.64 -19.10
N LEU A 6 -2.87 -10.28 -19.71
CA LEU A 6 -3.46 -11.51 -19.16
C LEU A 6 -2.37 -12.60 -19.21
N LEU A 7 -1.88 -13.01 -18.03
CA LEU A 7 -0.97 -14.15 -17.92
C LEU A 7 -1.65 -15.42 -18.42
N GLN A 8 -0.98 -16.16 -19.32
CA GLN A 8 -1.47 -17.46 -19.75
C GLN A 8 -1.33 -18.48 -18.61
N LYS A 9 -2.21 -19.48 -18.59
CA LYS A 9 -2.30 -20.48 -17.51
C LYS A 9 -0.96 -21.21 -17.25
N ASN A 10 -0.10 -21.33 -18.25
CA ASN A 10 1.22 -21.96 -18.13
C ASN A 10 2.26 -21.06 -17.44
N ASP A 11 2.21 -19.74 -17.64
CA ASP A 11 3.09 -18.77 -16.96
C ASP A 11 2.77 -18.71 -15.46
N LEU A 12 1.48 -18.84 -15.13
CA LEU A 12 1.00 -18.89 -13.74
C LEU A 12 1.58 -20.11 -12.99
N LEU A 13 1.59 -21.28 -13.63
CA LEU A 13 2.08 -22.54 -13.01
C LEU A 13 3.61 -22.55 -12.85
N MET A 14 4.37 -21.99 -13.81
CA MET A 14 5.82 -21.83 -13.68
C MET A 14 6.19 -20.88 -12.53
N ASN A 15 5.47 -19.76 -12.39
CA ASN A 15 5.73 -18.78 -11.33
C ASN A 15 5.40 -19.30 -9.93
N LEU A 16 4.33 -20.07 -9.78
CA LEU A 16 3.94 -20.68 -8.50
C LEU A 16 4.97 -21.69 -7.96
N SER A 17 5.66 -22.41 -8.86
CA SER A 17 6.64 -23.43 -8.48
C SER A 17 7.97 -22.84 -8.00
N GLN A 18 8.34 -21.63 -8.44
CA GLN A 18 9.65 -21.03 -8.13
C GLN A 18 9.61 -19.96 -7.03
N ASN A 19 8.48 -19.27 -6.83
CA ASN A 19 8.45 -18.05 -6.00
C ASN A 19 7.83 -18.20 -4.61
N GLY A 20 7.28 -19.36 -4.23
CA GLY A 20 6.43 -19.45 -3.03
C GLY A 20 5.20 -18.52 -3.15
N LYS A 21 4.48 -18.29 -2.05
CA LYS A 21 3.17 -17.59 -2.03
C LYS A 21 3.25 -16.06 -2.27
N ASP A 22 4.06 -15.58 -3.21
CA ASP A 22 4.07 -14.17 -3.64
C ASP A 22 2.99 -13.93 -4.70
N TYR A 23 1.76 -13.70 -4.23
CA TYR A 23 0.60 -13.46 -5.09
C TYR A 23 0.69 -12.14 -5.86
N ASN A 24 1.40 -11.13 -5.33
CA ASN A 24 1.56 -9.86 -6.02
C ASN A 24 2.38 -10.04 -7.29
N ARG A 25 3.48 -10.80 -7.22
CA ARG A 25 4.29 -11.17 -8.38
C ARG A 25 3.48 -11.98 -9.39
N LEU A 26 2.65 -12.91 -8.92
CA LEU A 26 1.78 -13.70 -9.79
C LEU A 26 0.73 -12.86 -10.52
N LEU A 27 0.21 -11.79 -9.91
CA LEU A 27 -0.84 -10.97 -10.47
C LEU A 27 -0.30 -9.84 -11.37
N LEU A 28 0.83 -9.23 -10.98
CA LEU A 28 1.37 -8.03 -11.62
C LEU A 28 2.52 -8.33 -12.59
N GLY A 29 3.24 -9.45 -12.39
CA GLY A 29 4.49 -9.74 -13.09
C GLY A 29 5.68 -8.97 -12.51
N ASP A 30 6.89 -9.42 -12.86
CA ASP A 30 8.14 -8.86 -12.32
C ASP A 30 8.36 -7.41 -12.75
N ASP A 31 8.18 -7.10 -14.04
CA ASP A 31 8.41 -5.74 -14.57
C ASP A 31 7.56 -4.68 -13.86
N ALA A 32 6.29 -4.97 -13.61
CA ALA A 32 5.39 -4.05 -12.92
C ALA A 32 5.74 -3.89 -11.44
N LEU A 33 6.19 -4.97 -10.78
CA LEU A 33 6.64 -4.90 -9.39
C LEU A 33 7.93 -4.11 -9.23
N GLU A 34 8.92 -4.32 -10.10
CA GLU A 34 10.16 -3.55 -10.07
C GLU A 34 9.88 -2.07 -10.33
N LEU A 35 9.05 -1.75 -11.31
CA LEU A 35 8.60 -0.37 -11.53
C LEU A 35 7.92 0.21 -10.28
N LEU A 36 6.98 -0.52 -9.66
CA LEU A 36 6.25 -0.06 -8.47
C LEU A 36 7.19 0.26 -7.29
N LYS A 37 8.28 -0.50 -7.12
CA LYS A 37 9.28 -0.25 -6.08
C LYS A 37 10.03 1.07 -6.33
N GLU A 38 10.32 1.40 -7.57
CA GLU A 38 11.06 2.62 -7.94
C GLU A 38 10.20 3.89 -7.94
N LEU A 39 8.88 3.76 -8.12
CA LEU A 39 7.96 4.89 -8.16
C LEU A 39 7.94 5.67 -6.83
N ARG A 40 8.06 7.00 -6.94
CA ARG A 40 7.79 7.95 -5.85
C ARG A 40 6.34 8.42 -5.91
N ILE A 41 5.55 8.06 -4.90
CA ILE A 41 4.12 8.29 -4.86
C ILE A 41 3.79 9.33 -3.79
N LEU A 42 3.25 10.48 -4.18
CA LEU A 42 2.72 11.48 -3.26
C LEU A 42 1.23 11.23 -3.02
N VAL A 43 0.83 11.10 -1.75
CA VAL A 43 -0.57 11.01 -1.34
C VAL A 43 -0.92 12.20 -0.46
N VAL A 44 -1.86 13.02 -0.94
CA VAL A 44 -2.41 14.17 -0.21
C VAL A 44 -3.79 13.81 0.31
N GLY A 45 -3.94 13.81 1.64
CA GLY A 45 -5.11 13.35 2.36
C GLY A 45 -4.99 11.87 2.74
N LEU A 46 -5.13 11.59 4.04
CA LEU A 46 -5.05 10.28 4.68
C LEU A 46 -6.35 10.00 5.46
N GLY A 47 -7.46 10.48 4.91
CA GLY A 47 -8.81 10.14 5.36
C GLY A 47 -9.21 8.71 4.95
N GLY A 48 -10.51 8.46 4.76
CA GLY A 48 -11.02 7.12 4.43
C GLY A 48 -10.31 6.48 3.24
N LEU A 49 -10.32 7.17 2.10
CA LEU A 49 -9.69 6.67 0.88
C LEU A 49 -8.15 6.66 0.96
N GLY A 50 -7.53 7.77 1.38
CA GLY A 50 -6.07 7.87 1.40
C GLY A 50 -5.41 6.86 2.34
N SER A 51 -6.04 6.60 3.49
CA SER A 51 -5.58 5.57 4.43
C SER A 51 -5.68 4.15 3.85
N PHE A 52 -6.73 3.87 3.08
CA PHE A 52 -6.90 2.59 2.37
C PHE A 52 -5.90 2.44 1.23
N VAL A 53 -5.83 3.42 0.33
CA VAL A 53 -4.95 3.39 -0.85
C VAL A 53 -3.48 3.22 -0.44
N THR A 54 -3.03 3.97 0.57
CA THR A 54 -1.63 3.84 1.03
C THR A 54 -1.35 2.48 1.67
N THR A 55 -2.32 1.89 2.38
CA THR A 55 -2.22 0.52 2.90
C THR A 55 -2.02 -0.48 1.77
N GLU A 56 -2.86 -0.41 0.74
CA GLU A 56 -2.80 -1.35 -0.38
C GLU A 56 -1.55 -1.15 -1.23
N LEU A 57 -1.13 0.09 -1.50
CA LEU A 57 0.12 0.37 -2.22
C LEU A 57 1.33 -0.28 -1.53
N VAL A 58 1.43 -0.15 -0.21
CA VAL A 58 2.51 -0.78 0.57
C VAL A 58 2.40 -2.31 0.52
N ARG A 59 1.20 -2.87 0.65
CA ARG A 59 0.97 -4.33 0.54
C ARG A 59 1.32 -4.88 -0.84
N LEU A 60 1.13 -4.09 -1.90
CA LEU A 60 1.46 -4.43 -3.28
C LEU A 60 2.96 -4.31 -3.58
N GLY A 61 3.73 -3.64 -2.73
CA GLY A 61 5.19 -3.56 -2.83
C GLY A 61 5.74 -2.17 -3.18
N ALA A 62 4.94 -1.11 -3.16
CA ALA A 62 5.45 0.25 -3.29
C ALA A 62 6.41 0.59 -2.13
N LYS A 63 7.53 1.27 -2.44
CA LYS A 63 8.59 1.55 -1.45
C LYS A 63 8.77 3.02 -1.12
N ASN A 64 8.32 3.93 -1.97
CA ASN A 64 8.61 5.36 -1.81
C ASN A 64 7.32 6.17 -1.75
N LEU A 65 6.78 6.36 -0.55
CA LEU A 65 5.55 7.13 -0.32
C LEU A 65 5.86 8.46 0.40
N ILE A 66 5.30 9.56 -0.11
CA ILE A 66 5.27 10.86 0.54
C ILE A 66 3.83 11.10 1.01
N LEU A 67 3.64 11.23 2.32
CA LEU A 67 2.31 11.33 2.94
C LEU A 67 2.07 12.74 3.45
N VAL A 68 0.99 13.38 2.98
CA VAL A 68 0.62 14.74 3.39
C VAL A 68 -0.80 14.72 3.93
N ASP A 69 -0.97 15.08 5.20
CA ASP A 69 -2.28 15.33 5.80
C ASP A 69 -2.10 16.30 6.98
N ASN A 70 -2.87 17.39 6.98
CA ASN A 70 -2.80 18.43 8.00
C ASN A 70 -3.74 18.16 9.20
N ASP A 71 -4.58 17.13 9.13
CA ASP A 71 -5.50 16.77 10.20
C ASP A 71 -4.82 15.92 11.27
N ARG A 72 -5.53 15.86 12.41
CA ARG A 72 -5.30 14.89 13.48
C ARG A 72 -6.37 13.81 13.45
N VAL A 73 -6.02 12.63 13.96
CA VAL A 73 -6.99 11.54 14.15
C VAL A 73 -8.05 11.99 15.15
N SER A 74 -9.31 11.86 14.78
CA SER A 74 -10.46 12.12 15.67
C SER A 74 -11.26 10.83 15.89
N VAL A 75 -12.05 10.79 16.97
CA VAL A 75 -12.91 9.63 17.27
C VAL A 75 -13.88 9.34 16.12
N SER A 76 -14.41 10.39 15.48
CA SER A 76 -15.32 10.24 14.34
C SER A 76 -14.64 9.71 13.09
N ASN A 77 -13.30 9.60 13.02
CA ASN A 77 -12.59 8.98 11.91
C ASN A 77 -12.56 7.45 12.00
N LEU A 78 -12.59 6.90 13.22
CA LEU A 78 -12.32 5.48 13.48
C LEU A 78 -13.35 4.53 12.86
N ASN A 79 -14.55 5.02 12.54
CA ASN A 79 -15.58 4.21 11.90
C ASN A 79 -15.31 3.89 10.41
N ARG A 80 -14.37 4.60 9.76
CA ARG A 80 -14.14 4.49 8.30
C ARG A 80 -12.68 4.60 7.85
N GLN A 81 -11.75 4.86 8.76
CA GLN A 81 -10.33 5.02 8.46
C GLN A 81 -9.55 3.86 9.09
N ILE A 82 -9.34 2.80 8.31
CA ILE A 82 -8.81 1.50 8.77
C ILE A 82 -7.42 1.56 9.40
N LEU A 83 -6.68 2.63 9.10
CA LEU A 83 -5.31 2.78 9.55
C LEU A 83 -5.25 3.24 11.01
N TYR A 84 -6.28 3.89 11.54
CA TYR A 84 -6.24 4.54 12.85
C TYR A 84 -7.01 3.76 13.91
N ASP A 85 -6.53 3.82 15.16
CA ASP A 85 -7.24 3.24 16.30
C ASP A 85 -7.37 4.26 17.45
N ARG A 86 -8.04 3.85 18.54
CA ARG A 86 -8.31 4.74 19.69
C ARG A 86 -7.04 5.32 20.30
N SER A 87 -5.91 4.62 20.23
CA SER A 87 -4.65 5.10 20.77
C SER A 87 -4.04 6.24 19.94
N ASP A 88 -4.55 6.47 18.73
CA ASP A 88 -4.04 7.49 17.82
C ASP A 88 -4.76 8.83 17.91
N VAL A 89 -5.90 8.90 18.60
CA VAL A 89 -6.73 10.11 18.69
C VAL A 89 -5.89 11.30 19.18
N GLY A 90 -6.01 12.42 18.48
CA GLY A 90 -5.26 13.66 18.72
C GLY A 90 -3.87 13.70 18.06
N LYS A 91 -3.35 12.59 17.51
CA LYS A 91 -2.06 12.57 16.80
C LYS A 91 -2.22 12.96 15.33
N SER A 92 -1.17 13.48 14.71
CA SER A 92 -1.15 13.79 13.28
C SER A 92 -1.42 12.52 12.45
N LYS A 93 -2.35 12.62 11.49
CA LYS A 93 -2.69 11.53 10.58
C LYS A 93 -1.49 11.09 9.75
N ALA A 94 -0.70 12.03 9.23
CA ALA A 94 0.49 11.74 8.45
C ALA A 94 1.55 10.95 9.24
N LEU A 95 1.83 11.37 10.48
CA LEU A 95 2.84 10.70 11.31
C LEU A 95 2.38 9.31 11.76
N VAL A 96 1.10 9.17 12.16
CA VAL A 96 0.55 7.86 12.53
C VAL A 96 0.55 6.93 11.33
N ALA A 97 0.14 7.43 10.15
CA ALA A 97 0.11 6.63 8.95
C ALA A 97 1.48 6.11 8.55
N SER A 98 2.49 6.98 8.52
CA SER A 98 3.87 6.58 8.25
C SER A 98 4.33 5.45 9.19
N LYS A 99 4.08 5.58 10.50
CA LYS A 99 4.45 4.56 11.48
C LYS A 99 3.73 3.23 11.25
N LYS A 100 2.46 3.26 10.87
CA LYS A 100 1.66 2.05 10.69
C LYS A 100 1.95 1.34 9.37
N LEU A 101 2.18 2.10 8.29
CA LEU A 101 2.61 1.53 7.01
C LEU A 101 3.96 0.82 7.13
N LYS A 102 4.91 1.39 7.91
CA LYS A 102 6.19 0.71 8.23
C LYS A 102 6.06 -0.57 9.04
N LYS A 103 4.93 -0.80 9.72
CA LYS A 103 4.63 -2.09 10.37
C LYS A 103 4.11 -3.13 9.38
N ILE A 104 3.52 -2.70 8.26
CA ILE A 104 3.07 -3.59 7.19
C ILE A 104 4.28 -4.06 6.39
N ASP A 105 5.15 -3.12 6.02
CA ASP A 105 6.41 -3.41 5.35
C ASP A 105 7.50 -2.47 5.89
N PRO A 106 8.52 -2.98 6.61
CA PRO A 106 9.60 -2.15 7.15
C PRO A 106 10.50 -1.47 6.11
N SER A 107 10.40 -1.87 4.83
CA SER A 107 11.23 -1.33 3.75
C SER A 107 10.62 -0.12 3.01
N VAL A 108 9.42 0.33 3.41
CA VAL A 108 8.76 1.55 2.92
C VAL A 108 9.14 2.81 3.72
#